data_AF-A0A2V3I6N5-F1
#
_entry.id   AF-A0A2V3I6N5-F1
#
_cell.length_a   1.000
_cell.length_b   1.000
_cell.length_c   1.000
_cell.angle_alpha   90.00
_cell.angle_beta   90.00
_cell.angle_gamma   90.00
#
_symmetry.space_group_name_H-M   'P 1'
#
loop_
_entity.id
_entity.type
_entity.pdbx_description
1 polymer ?
#
loop_
_entity_poly.entity_id
_entity_poly.type
_entity_poly.pdbx_seq_one_letter_code
_entity_poly.pdbx_strand_id
1 'polypeptide(L)'
;MGEWTDSMAQRSPMLGAALLIAPTMCVVALRYGSAALEEVISQDDTLRYSIHSAALLIGVVMFMRYRKVKDHEFHRSRAIRKLSKTYSKEDRGLWEKGEAAIERLEAKASEPQTGRAALESQALKSGTVGALNTERSEEEIPDDDPEVEVRTQVTGMGTMVDEQVIAKPKETGILSRTASSINSRLDASAQHRLEKRSAKAAAKAAAKKTSGRSDSDTQWSAPSASSLARSVASCGSCGALNNSGTPYCTSCGDFLS
;
A
#
# COMPACT_ATOMS: atom_id res chain seq x y z
N MET A 1 -46.09 -14.85 41.23
CA MET A 1 -46.15 -15.00 39.76
C MET A 1 -45.73 -13.67 39.17
N GLY A 2 -44.66 -13.66 38.36
CA GLY A 2 -44.12 -12.45 37.76
C GLY A 2 -42.65 -12.61 37.39
N GLU A 3 -42.42 -13.51 36.44
CA GLU A 3 -41.33 -13.51 35.44
C GLU A 3 -39.93 -13.04 35.87
N TRP A 4 -39.09 -14.01 36.20
CA TRP A 4 -37.65 -13.92 35.98
C TRP A 4 -37.40 -13.99 34.47
N THR A 5 -37.43 -12.84 33.80
CA THR A 5 -37.00 -12.77 32.40
C THR A 5 -35.48 -12.93 32.35
N ASP A 6 -35.05 -14.01 31.70
CA ASP A 6 -33.68 -14.29 31.31
C ASP A 6 -32.94 -13.01 30.88
N SER A 7 -31.85 -12.70 31.58
CA SER A 7 -30.89 -11.66 31.20
C SER A 7 -30.03 -12.13 30.03
N MET A 8 -30.66 -12.37 28.87
CA MET A 8 -30.00 -12.26 27.58
C MET A 8 -29.73 -10.77 27.39
N ALA A 9 -28.46 -10.35 27.23
CA ALA A 9 -28.05 -8.94 27.13
C ALA A 9 -28.79 -8.19 26.00
N GLN A 10 -30.00 -7.71 26.30
CA GLN A 10 -30.89 -7.07 25.36
C GLN A 10 -30.44 -5.62 25.20
N ARG A 11 -29.87 -5.32 24.04
CA ARG A 11 -29.56 -3.95 23.64
C ARG A 11 -30.86 -3.15 23.54
N SER A 12 -30.90 -1.96 24.13
CA SER A 12 -32.13 -1.17 24.20
C SER A 12 -32.60 -0.75 22.79
N PRO A 13 -33.87 -1.00 22.42
CA PRO A 13 -34.38 -0.68 21.09
C PRO A 13 -34.36 0.83 20.81
N MET A 14 -34.51 1.64 21.87
CA MET A 14 -34.42 3.09 21.78
C MET A 14 -33.04 3.58 21.36
N LEU A 15 -31.97 2.96 21.87
CA LEU A 15 -30.60 3.32 21.47
C LEU A 15 -30.33 2.92 20.01
N GLY A 16 -30.90 1.80 19.54
CA GLY A 16 -30.86 1.43 18.13
C GLY A 16 -31.55 2.46 17.23
N ALA A 17 -32.75 2.91 17.60
CA ALA A 17 -33.47 3.95 16.86
C ALA A 17 -32.71 5.29 16.86
N ALA A 18 -32.12 5.67 18.00
CA ALA A 18 -31.28 6.85 18.11
C ALA A 18 -30.06 6.78 17.18
N LEU A 19 -29.37 5.63 17.11
CA LEU A 19 -28.24 5.42 16.20
C LEU A 19 -28.62 5.49 14.72
N LEU A 20 -29.85 5.10 14.37
CA LEU A 20 -30.34 5.20 12.99
C LEU A 20 -30.57 6.66 12.58
N ILE A 21 -31.10 7.49 13.49
CA ILE A 21 -31.46 8.89 13.22
C ILE A 21 -30.26 9.84 13.44
N ALA A 22 -29.32 9.49 14.32
CA ALA A 22 -28.21 10.35 14.73
C ALA A 22 -27.41 10.96 13.56
N PRO A 23 -26.99 10.21 12.52
CA PRO A 23 -26.23 10.81 11.42
C PRO A 23 -27.02 11.89 10.65
N THR A 24 -28.33 11.69 10.49
CA THR A 24 -29.19 12.68 9.84
C THR A 24 -29.38 13.93 10.72
N MET A 25 -29.49 13.76 12.03
CA MET A 25 -29.54 14.86 12.98
C MET A 25 -28.22 15.66 13.01
N CYS A 26 -27.07 14.99 12.91
CA CYS A 26 -25.77 15.66 12.79
C CYS A 26 -25.70 16.54 11.53
N VAL A 27 -26.19 16.06 10.37
CA VAL A 27 -26.25 16.86 9.14
C VAL A 27 -27.12 18.10 9.34
N VAL A 28 -28.28 17.96 9.98
CA VAL A 28 -29.17 19.09 10.28
C VAL A 28 -28.50 20.10 11.23
N ALA A 29 -27.80 19.62 12.26
CA ALA A 29 -27.06 20.48 13.18
C ALA A 29 -25.95 21.28 12.47
N LEU A 30 -25.18 20.65 11.57
CA LEU A 30 -24.12 21.32 10.81
C LEU A 30 -24.68 22.35 9.81
N ARG A 31 -25.85 22.05 9.24
CA ARG A 31 -26.58 22.95 8.36
C ARG A 31 -26.99 24.24 9.09
N TYR A 32 -27.64 24.13 10.25
CA TYR A 32 -27.97 25.31 11.05
C TYR A 32 -26.76 26.00 11.67
N GLY A 33 -25.67 25.26 11.93
CA GLY A 33 -24.43 25.81 12.47
C GLY A 33 -23.63 26.66 11.49
N SER A 34 -23.90 26.59 10.18
CA SER A 34 -23.16 27.36 9.18
C SER A 34 -24.05 27.85 8.04
N ALA A 35 -24.21 29.18 7.96
CA ALA A 35 -24.98 29.83 6.91
C ALA A 35 -24.45 29.51 5.50
N ALA A 36 -23.13 29.27 5.37
CA ALA A 36 -22.52 28.86 4.10
C ALA A 36 -22.98 27.48 3.62
N LEU A 37 -23.19 26.51 4.53
CA LEU A 37 -23.72 25.19 4.15
C LEU A 37 -25.23 25.26 3.90
N GLU A 38 -25.97 26.09 4.65
CA GLU A 38 -27.39 26.33 4.40
C GLU A 38 -27.64 26.84 2.98
N GLU A 39 -26.90 27.87 2.56
CA GLU A 39 -27.06 28.47 1.23
C GLU A 39 -26.81 27.44 0.12
N VAL A 40 -25.69 26.72 0.20
CA VAL A 40 -25.30 25.72 -0.83
C VAL A 40 -26.27 24.52 -0.86
N ILE A 41 -26.72 24.04 0.30
CA ILE A 41 -27.61 22.86 0.40
C ILE A 41 -29.07 23.24 0.10
N SER A 42 -29.49 24.49 0.34
CA SER A 42 -30.84 24.96 0.02
C SER A 42 -31.02 25.28 -1.47
N GLN A 43 -29.95 25.63 -2.18
CA GLN A 43 -29.98 25.93 -3.61
C GLN A 43 -30.26 24.69 -4.48
N ASP A 44 -29.88 23.50 -4.04
CA ASP A 44 -30.02 22.25 -4.79
C ASP A 44 -30.74 21.16 -3.99
N ASP A 45 -31.99 20.86 -4.40
CA ASP A 45 -32.80 19.81 -3.81
C ASP A 45 -32.18 18.41 -3.97
N THR A 46 -31.52 18.15 -5.10
CA THR A 46 -30.88 16.85 -5.34
C THR A 46 -29.71 16.65 -4.40
N LEU A 47 -28.91 17.69 -4.17
CA LEU A 47 -27.83 17.70 -3.19
C LEU A 47 -28.37 17.46 -1.78
N ARG A 48 -29.44 18.18 -1.39
CA ARG A 48 -30.10 18.00 -0.09
C ARG A 48 -30.54 16.57 0.16
N TYR A 49 -31.28 15.97 -0.79
CA TYR A 49 -31.75 14.58 -0.65
C TYR A 49 -30.59 13.58 -0.69
N SER A 50 -29.53 13.83 -1.47
CA SER A 50 -28.37 12.95 -1.53
C SER A 50 -27.59 12.89 -0.21
N ILE A 51 -27.40 14.02 0.46
CA ILE A 51 -26.67 14.08 1.74
C ILE A 51 -27.46 13.37 2.85
N HIS A 52 -28.77 13.62 2.93
CA HIS A 52 -29.61 12.94 3.91
C HIS A 52 -29.76 11.44 3.63
N SER A 53 -29.80 11.02 2.36
CA SER A 53 -29.84 9.58 2.02
C SER A 53 -28.51 8.89 2.34
N ALA A 54 -27.37 9.52 2.09
CA ALA A 54 -26.07 9.01 2.50
C ALA A 54 -25.95 8.90 4.04
N ALA A 55 -26.39 9.93 4.77
CA ALA A 55 -26.40 9.91 6.23
C ALA A 55 -27.33 8.81 6.78
N LEU A 56 -28.51 8.62 6.17
CA LEU A 56 -29.43 7.54 6.53
C LEU A 56 -28.81 6.16 6.26
N LEU A 57 -28.11 5.97 5.14
CA LEU A 57 -27.39 4.71 4.85
C LEU A 57 -26.35 4.40 5.94
N ILE A 58 -25.60 5.40 6.39
CA ILE A 58 -24.66 5.25 7.51
C ILE A 58 -25.41 4.85 8.79
N GLY A 59 -26.53 5.52 9.09
CA GLY A 59 -27.39 5.18 10.22
C GLY A 59 -27.95 3.75 10.16
N VAL A 60 -28.34 3.28 8.99
CA VAL A 60 -28.78 1.89 8.75
C VAL A 60 -27.64 0.91 9.01
N VAL A 61 -26.42 1.18 8.52
CA VAL A 61 -25.25 0.34 8.78
C VAL A 61 -24.95 0.27 10.28
N MET A 62 -24.99 1.41 10.98
CA MET A 62 -24.82 1.47 12.43
C MET A 62 -25.90 0.68 13.17
N PHE A 63 -27.16 0.83 12.78
CA PHE A 63 -28.29 0.08 13.34
C PHE A 63 -28.16 -1.44 13.12
N MET A 64 -27.78 -1.87 11.91
CA MET A 64 -27.53 -3.28 11.61
C MET A 64 -26.38 -3.84 12.44
N ARG A 65 -25.31 -3.07 12.66
CA ARG A 65 -24.22 -3.46 13.55
C ARG A 65 -24.64 -3.50 15.02
N TYR A 66 -25.42 -2.52 15.46
CA TYR A 66 -25.92 -2.44 16.83
C TYR A 66 -26.90 -3.58 17.15
N ARG A 67 -27.70 -4.03 16.19
CA ARG A 67 -28.61 -5.16 16.39
C ARG A 67 -27.94 -6.53 16.32
N LYS A 68 -26.71 -6.62 15.79
CA LYS A 68 -25.94 -7.86 15.84
C LYS A 68 -25.49 -8.12 17.28
N VAL A 69 -26.27 -8.92 17.99
CA VAL A 69 -25.91 -9.51 19.27
C VAL A 69 -25.17 -10.83 18.96
N LYS A 70 -23.92 -10.90 19.40
CA LYS A 70 -23.15 -12.15 19.38
C LYS A 70 -23.44 -12.84 20.70
N ASP A 71 -24.42 -13.73 20.70
CA ASP A 71 -24.72 -14.52 21.89
C ASP A 71 -23.66 -15.61 22.12
N HIS A 72 -23.64 -16.24 23.30
CA HIS A 72 -22.75 -17.38 23.56
C HIS A 72 -23.00 -18.52 22.56
N GLU A 73 -24.25 -18.72 22.14
CA GLU A 73 -24.60 -19.66 21.06
C GLU A 73 -24.00 -19.24 19.70
N PHE A 74 -23.87 -17.94 19.43
CA PHE A 74 -23.19 -17.43 18.24
C PHE A 74 -21.69 -17.78 18.26
N HIS A 75 -21.03 -17.69 19.40
CA HIS A 75 -19.62 -18.09 19.52
C HIS A 75 -19.44 -19.60 19.35
N ARG A 76 -20.30 -20.41 19.97
CA ARG A 76 -20.28 -21.87 19.81
C ARG A 76 -20.54 -22.30 18.37
N SER A 77 -21.56 -21.72 17.73
CA SER A 77 -21.88 -22.01 16.32
C SER A 77 -20.80 -21.49 15.35
N ARG A 78 -20.14 -20.37 15.65
CA ARG A 78 -19.00 -19.86 14.86
C ARG A 78 -17.80 -20.81 14.95
N ALA A 79 -17.50 -21.35 16.13
CA ALA A 79 -16.45 -22.35 16.31
C ALA A 79 -16.74 -23.64 15.52
N ILE A 80 -17.97 -24.15 15.61
CA ILE A 80 -18.41 -25.34 14.84
C ILE A 80 -18.37 -25.04 13.33
N ARG A 81 -18.78 -23.84 12.90
CA ARG A 81 -18.74 -23.44 11.49
C ARG A 81 -17.31 -23.37 10.95
N LYS A 82 -16.31 -23.03 11.77
CA LYS A 82 -14.89 -23.10 11.39
C LYS A 82 -14.45 -24.53 11.04
N LEU A 83 -15.02 -25.53 11.72
CA LEU A 83 -14.75 -26.96 11.51
C LEU A 83 -15.60 -27.58 10.39
N SER A 84 -16.66 -26.90 9.92
CA SER A 84 -17.57 -27.42 8.87
C SER A 84 -16.87 -27.90 7.61
N LYS A 85 -15.76 -27.27 7.23
CA LYS A 85 -14.96 -27.68 6.06
C LYS A 85 -14.23 -29.01 6.28
N THR A 86 -13.78 -29.26 7.51
CA THR A 86 -13.14 -30.52 7.89
C THR A 86 -14.19 -31.64 7.92
N TYR A 87 -15.34 -31.41 8.57
CA TYR A 87 -16.45 -32.35 8.56
C TYR A 87 -16.96 -32.65 7.14
N SER A 88 -17.10 -31.63 6.30
CA SER A 88 -17.51 -31.85 4.90
C SER A 88 -16.49 -32.68 4.09
N LYS A 89 -15.20 -32.63 4.45
CA LYS A 89 -14.18 -33.49 3.82
C LYS A 89 -14.20 -34.90 4.40
N GLU A 90 -14.40 -35.03 5.70
CA GLU A 90 -14.60 -36.31 6.40
C GLU A 90 -15.77 -37.08 5.79
N ASP A 91 -16.94 -36.43 5.63
CA ASP A 91 -18.13 -36.99 4.98
C ASP A 91 -17.86 -37.42 3.52
N ARG A 92 -16.94 -36.74 2.83
CA ARG A 92 -16.51 -37.11 1.46
C ARG A 92 -15.53 -38.28 1.43
N GLY A 93 -15.27 -38.91 2.58
CA GLY A 93 -14.38 -40.04 2.74
C GLY A 93 -12.91 -39.64 2.71
N LEU A 94 -12.53 -38.53 3.36
CA LEU A 94 -11.13 -38.11 3.45
C LEU A 94 -10.25 -39.21 4.06
N TRP A 95 -10.75 -39.90 5.09
CA TRP A 95 -10.02 -40.96 5.79
C TRP A 95 -9.93 -42.24 4.95
N GLU A 96 -11.04 -42.65 4.33
CA GLU A 96 -11.09 -43.82 3.43
C GLU A 96 -10.19 -43.67 2.21
N LYS A 97 -9.94 -42.43 1.78
CA LYS A 97 -9.05 -42.11 0.64
C LYS A 97 -7.65 -41.71 1.09
N GLY A 98 -7.33 -41.85 2.38
CA GLY A 98 -6.05 -41.44 2.95
C GLY A 98 -4.88 -42.18 2.32
N GLU A 99 -4.98 -43.51 2.21
CA GLU A 99 -3.94 -44.36 1.60
C GLU A 99 -3.68 -43.96 0.14
N ALA A 100 -4.73 -43.81 -0.66
CA ALA A 100 -4.62 -43.35 -2.05
C ALA A 100 -4.09 -41.91 -2.17
N ALA A 101 -4.35 -41.05 -1.19
CA ALA A 101 -3.79 -39.69 -1.15
C ALA A 101 -2.29 -39.72 -0.80
N ILE A 102 -1.87 -40.58 0.13
CA ILE A 102 -0.47 -40.78 0.48
C ILE A 102 0.29 -41.34 -0.71
N GLU A 103 -0.21 -42.40 -1.35
CA GLU A 103 0.42 -42.99 -2.54
C GLU A 103 0.60 -41.96 -3.66
N ARG A 104 -0.40 -41.09 -3.89
CA ARG A 104 -0.27 -39.99 -4.87
C ARG A 104 0.77 -38.94 -4.48
N LEU A 105 0.89 -38.64 -3.18
CA LEU A 105 1.89 -37.71 -2.67
C LEU A 105 3.28 -38.32 -2.75
N GLU A 106 3.44 -39.61 -2.46
CA GLU A 106 4.67 -40.36 -2.62
C GLU A 106 5.09 -40.41 -4.10
N ALA A 107 4.17 -40.77 -5.00
CA ALA A 107 4.41 -40.76 -6.44
C ALA A 107 4.85 -39.36 -6.94
N LYS A 108 4.19 -38.30 -6.47
CA LYS A 108 4.54 -36.91 -6.81
C LYS A 108 5.86 -36.45 -6.17
N ALA A 109 6.22 -36.98 -5.02
CA ALA A 109 7.49 -36.70 -4.35
C ALA A 109 8.67 -37.45 -5.01
N SER A 110 8.40 -38.64 -5.57
CA SER A 110 9.35 -39.43 -6.36
C SER A 110 9.54 -38.90 -7.78
N GLU A 111 8.58 -38.15 -8.31
CA GLU A 111 8.71 -37.52 -9.62
C GLU A 111 9.82 -36.45 -9.60
N PRO A 112 10.79 -36.50 -10.53
CA PRO A 112 11.86 -35.52 -10.59
C PRO A 112 11.28 -34.15 -10.98
N GLN A 113 11.14 -33.26 -10.00
CA GLN A 113 10.78 -31.87 -10.26
C GLN A 113 11.92 -31.21 -11.05
N THR A 114 11.57 -30.40 -12.05
CA THR A 114 12.55 -29.65 -12.88
C THR A 114 12.42 -28.14 -12.69
N GLY A 115 13.52 -27.40 -12.84
CA GLY A 115 13.53 -25.93 -12.81
C GLY A 115 13.62 -25.34 -11.40
N ARG A 116 13.03 -24.14 -11.21
CA ARG A 116 13.14 -23.39 -9.94
C ARG A 116 12.57 -24.13 -8.73
N ALA A 117 11.45 -24.84 -8.90
CA ALA A 117 10.84 -25.64 -7.83
C ALA A 117 11.72 -26.82 -7.41
N ALA A 118 12.51 -27.38 -8.32
CA ALA A 118 13.47 -28.44 -8.01
C ALA A 118 14.58 -27.94 -7.09
N LEU A 119 15.15 -26.76 -7.41
CA LEU A 119 16.18 -26.12 -6.60
C LEU A 119 15.66 -25.73 -5.21
N GLU A 120 14.43 -25.23 -5.13
CA GLU A 120 13.76 -24.93 -3.87
C GLU A 120 13.55 -26.21 -3.04
N SER A 121 13.03 -27.28 -3.66
CA SER A 121 12.84 -28.57 -2.97
C SER A 121 14.17 -29.19 -2.53
N GLN A 122 15.26 -28.99 -3.29
CA GLN A 122 16.60 -29.47 -2.96
C GLN A 122 17.19 -28.65 -1.81
N ALA A 123 17.01 -27.33 -1.82
CA ALA A 123 17.41 -26.44 -0.73
C ALA A 123 16.69 -26.81 0.58
N LEU A 124 15.37 -27.05 0.52
CA LEU A 124 14.57 -27.51 1.65
C LEU A 124 15.01 -28.88 2.16
N LYS A 125 15.29 -29.84 1.27
CA LYS A 125 15.82 -31.17 1.63
C LYS A 125 17.23 -31.11 2.23
N SER A 126 18.01 -30.09 1.89
CA SER A 126 19.39 -29.89 2.38
C SER A 126 19.50 -29.09 3.69
N GLY A 127 18.39 -28.54 4.18
CA GLY A 127 18.35 -27.78 5.43
C GLY A 127 18.58 -28.65 6.67
N THR A 128 18.97 -28.04 7.78
CA THR A 128 19.07 -28.71 9.08
C THR A 128 17.68 -28.93 9.69
N VAL A 129 17.47 -30.08 10.34
CA VAL A 129 16.20 -30.43 11.01
C VAL A 129 15.79 -29.37 12.05
N GLY A 130 16.76 -28.69 12.67
CA GLY A 130 16.52 -27.57 13.59
C GLY A 130 15.88 -26.34 12.94
N ALA A 131 16.15 -26.08 11.65
CA ALA A 131 15.51 -25.01 10.89
C ALA A 131 14.06 -25.37 10.46
N LEU A 132 13.69 -26.66 10.55
CA LEU A 132 12.33 -27.13 10.29
C LEU A 132 11.40 -26.89 11.49
N ASN A 133 11.97 -26.76 12.69
CA ASN A 133 11.21 -26.44 13.89
C ASN A 133 11.02 -24.92 13.99
N THR A 134 9.99 -24.41 13.32
CA THR A 134 9.51 -23.05 13.55
C THR A 134 8.44 -23.11 14.63
N GLU A 135 8.85 -23.18 15.89
CA GLU A 135 7.92 -22.93 16.97
C GLU A 135 7.41 -21.49 16.90
N ARG A 136 6.13 -21.30 17.19
CA ARG A 136 5.52 -19.99 17.19
C ARG A 136 6.09 -19.21 18.38
N SER A 137 6.54 -17.99 18.17
CA SER A 137 6.85 -17.08 19.27
C SER A 137 5.59 -16.91 20.15
N GLU A 138 5.75 -17.12 21.45
CA GLU A 138 4.67 -16.89 22.41
C GLU A 138 4.29 -15.40 22.36
N GLU A 139 3.04 -15.12 22.05
CA GLU A 139 2.51 -13.76 21.99
C GLU A 139 1.32 -13.69 22.95
N GLU A 140 1.40 -12.74 23.88
CA GLU A 140 0.39 -12.54 24.91
C GLU A 140 -0.91 -12.09 24.25
N ILE A 141 -1.97 -12.87 24.45
CA ILE A 141 -3.29 -12.60 23.88
C ILE A 141 -3.96 -11.53 24.75
N PRO A 142 -4.27 -10.32 24.22
CA PRO A 142 -5.00 -9.32 25.00
C PRO A 142 -6.43 -9.80 25.27
N ASP A 143 -6.89 -9.69 26.52
CA ASP A 143 -8.21 -10.14 26.96
C ASP A 143 -9.40 -9.42 26.27
N ASP A 144 -9.15 -8.29 25.61
CA ASP A 144 -10.19 -7.42 25.03
C ASP A 144 -10.53 -7.68 23.55
N ASP A 145 -9.89 -8.63 22.86
CA ASP A 145 -10.16 -8.91 21.43
C ASP A 145 -10.78 -10.31 21.18
N PRO A 146 -12.08 -10.41 20.82
CA PRO A 146 -12.72 -11.68 20.47
C PRO A 146 -12.34 -12.20 19.08
N GLU A 147 -11.45 -11.51 18.36
CA GLU A 147 -10.93 -11.91 17.04
C GLU A 147 -9.41 -12.10 17.07
N VAL A 148 -8.94 -13.06 17.87
CA VAL A 148 -7.63 -13.66 17.61
C VAL A 148 -7.72 -14.36 16.26
N GLU A 149 -7.32 -13.65 15.20
CA GLU A 149 -7.04 -14.23 13.90
C GLU A 149 -5.81 -15.13 14.10
N VAL A 150 -6.07 -16.37 14.51
CA VAL A 150 -5.07 -17.44 14.50
C VAL A 150 -4.76 -17.67 13.03
N ARG A 151 -3.84 -16.86 12.50
CA ARG A 151 -3.19 -17.09 11.24
C ARG A 151 -2.29 -18.29 11.48
N THR A 152 -2.89 -19.49 11.42
CA THR A 152 -2.11 -20.69 11.23
C THR A 152 -1.39 -20.46 9.93
N GLN A 153 -0.10 -20.17 10.03
CA GLN A 153 0.81 -20.30 8.93
C GLN A 153 0.81 -21.78 8.58
N VAL A 154 -0.19 -22.21 7.81
CA VAL A 154 -0.09 -23.42 6.98
C VAL A 154 0.79 -23.00 5.80
N THR A 155 1.98 -22.49 6.11
CA THR A 155 3.06 -22.39 5.16
C THR A 155 3.50 -23.84 5.06
N GLY A 156 3.05 -24.54 4.02
CA GLY A 156 3.63 -25.81 3.69
C GLY A 156 5.13 -25.60 3.58
N MET A 157 5.89 -26.13 4.55
CA MET A 157 7.34 -26.31 4.51
C MET A 157 8.11 -25.18 3.78
N GLY A 158 7.94 -23.93 4.21
CA GLY A 158 8.71 -22.80 3.71
C GLY A 158 9.59 -22.28 4.82
N THR A 159 10.82 -22.82 4.93
CA THR A 159 11.85 -22.19 5.76
C THR A 159 12.30 -20.91 5.07
N MET A 160 12.43 -19.84 5.86
CA MET A 160 13.06 -18.60 5.39
C MET A 160 14.55 -18.91 5.21
N VAL A 161 14.98 -19.19 3.98
CA VAL A 161 16.39 -19.11 3.62
C VAL A 161 16.75 -17.62 3.61
N ASP A 162 17.87 -17.26 4.24
CA ASP A 162 18.36 -15.88 4.36
C ASP A 162 18.32 -15.12 3.03
N GLU A 163 17.32 -14.24 2.90
CA GLU A 163 17.16 -13.21 1.87
C GLU A 163 18.18 -12.07 2.11
N GLN A 164 19.45 -12.43 2.31
CA GLN A 164 20.55 -11.48 2.53
C GLN A 164 21.47 -11.36 1.30
N VAL A 165 21.30 -12.22 0.29
CA VAL A 165 22.05 -12.14 -0.98
C VAL A 165 21.29 -11.38 -2.07
N ILE A 166 20.00 -11.08 -1.86
CA ILE A 166 19.20 -10.32 -2.82
C ILE A 166 18.41 -9.27 -2.05
N ALA A 167 18.96 -8.06 -1.97
CA ALA A 167 18.29 -6.93 -1.33
C ALA A 167 16.91 -6.67 -1.94
N LYS A 168 15.84 -6.89 -1.17
CA LYS A 168 14.54 -6.21 -1.31
C LYS A 168 14.03 -5.77 0.06
N PRO A 169 13.55 -4.52 0.19
CA PRO A 169 13.02 -4.04 1.47
C PRO A 169 11.69 -4.73 1.79
N LYS A 170 11.66 -5.32 2.99
CA LYS A 170 10.55 -5.55 3.94
C LYS A 170 9.13 -5.65 3.35
N GLU A 171 8.56 -6.84 3.50
CA GLU A 171 7.16 -7.15 3.19
C GLU A 171 6.19 -6.15 3.80
N THR A 172 5.55 -5.37 2.95
CA THR A 172 4.30 -4.68 3.24
C THR A 172 3.22 -5.39 2.42
N GLY A 173 2.09 -5.70 3.06
CA GLY A 173 1.04 -6.59 2.56
C GLY A 173 0.44 -6.20 1.19
N ILE A 174 -0.58 -6.93 0.76
CA ILE A 174 -1.23 -6.87 -0.57
C ILE A 174 -1.53 -5.44 -1.07
N LEU A 175 -1.69 -4.47 -0.16
CA LEU A 175 -1.85 -3.02 -0.42
C LEU A 175 -0.60 -2.32 -1.00
N SER A 176 0.61 -2.83 -0.79
CA SER A 176 1.87 -2.25 -1.28
C SER A 176 2.06 -2.40 -2.80
N ARG A 177 1.62 -3.55 -3.33
CA ARG A 177 1.64 -3.83 -4.79
C ARG A 177 0.69 -2.90 -5.54
N THR A 178 -0.43 -2.52 -4.92
CA THR A 178 -1.35 -1.52 -5.48
C THR A 178 -0.85 -0.09 -5.25
N ALA A 179 -0.20 0.21 -4.12
CA ALA A 179 0.35 1.53 -3.85
C ALA A 179 1.48 1.92 -4.82
N SER A 180 2.38 1.00 -5.15
CA SER A 180 3.43 1.24 -6.16
C SER A 180 2.86 1.51 -7.55
N SER A 181 1.76 0.84 -7.90
CA SER A 181 1.05 1.04 -9.18
C SER A 181 0.27 2.36 -9.24
N ILE A 182 -0.23 2.85 -8.09
CA ILE A 182 -0.91 4.15 -8.01
C ILE A 182 0.12 5.29 -8.02
N ASN A 183 1.22 5.14 -7.27
CA ASN A 183 2.31 6.11 -7.24
C ASN A 183 2.94 6.27 -8.63
N SER A 184 3.17 5.18 -9.37
CA SER A 184 3.72 5.28 -10.73
C SER A 184 2.77 5.96 -11.72
N ARG A 185 1.45 5.80 -11.55
CA ARG A 185 0.44 6.52 -12.35
C ARG A 185 0.37 8.01 -12.01
N LEU A 186 0.50 8.37 -10.72
CA LEU A 186 0.58 9.75 -10.27
C LEU A 186 1.85 10.44 -10.79
N ASP A 187 2.98 9.76 -10.74
CA ASP A 187 4.25 10.29 -11.24
C ASP A 187 4.23 10.49 -12.75
N ALA A 188 3.70 9.53 -13.52
CA ALA A 188 3.54 9.67 -14.97
C ALA A 188 2.62 10.85 -15.35
N SER A 189 1.55 11.07 -14.58
CA SER A 189 0.65 12.22 -14.77
C SER A 189 1.32 13.55 -14.41
N ALA A 190 2.11 13.58 -13.33
CA ALA A 190 2.88 14.75 -12.94
C ALA A 190 3.93 15.11 -14.01
N GLN A 191 4.67 14.12 -14.52
CA GLN A 191 5.64 14.29 -15.60
C GLN A 191 4.97 14.83 -16.86
N HIS A 192 3.85 14.26 -17.29
CA HIS A 192 3.13 14.76 -18.48
C HIS A 192 2.63 16.21 -18.32
N ARG A 193 2.25 16.63 -17.11
CA ARG A 193 1.88 18.04 -16.84
C ARG A 193 3.10 18.97 -16.86
N LEU A 194 4.25 18.51 -16.39
CA LEU A 194 5.51 19.26 -16.45
C LEU A 194 6.01 19.40 -17.88
N GLU A 195 5.96 18.33 -18.68
CA GLU A 195 6.29 18.33 -20.11
C GLU A 195 5.37 19.25 -20.90
N LYS A 196 4.06 19.21 -20.63
CA LYS A 196 3.10 20.13 -21.28
C LYS A 196 3.36 21.59 -20.88
N ARG A 197 3.80 21.85 -19.65
CA ARG A 197 4.16 23.20 -19.18
C ARG A 197 5.49 23.65 -19.79
N SER A 198 6.50 22.79 -19.88
CA SER A 198 7.79 23.11 -20.50
C SER A 198 7.66 23.28 -22.01
N ALA A 199 6.88 22.44 -22.70
CA ALA A 199 6.57 22.59 -24.12
C ALA A 199 5.78 23.88 -24.41
N LYS A 200 4.81 24.23 -23.57
CA LYS A 200 4.09 25.52 -23.68
C LYS A 200 5.01 26.72 -23.37
N ALA A 201 5.92 26.60 -22.41
CA ALA A 201 6.89 27.64 -22.10
C ALA A 201 7.90 27.82 -23.26
N ALA A 202 8.40 26.72 -23.83
CA ALA A 202 9.27 26.72 -25.00
C ALA A 202 8.57 27.27 -26.24
N ALA A 203 7.31 26.91 -26.49
CA ALA A 203 6.51 27.45 -27.58
C ALA A 203 6.24 28.95 -27.41
N LYS A 204 5.94 29.41 -26.19
CA LYS A 204 5.80 30.85 -25.89
C LYS A 204 7.13 31.61 -26.05
N ALA A 205 8.25 31.00 -25.66
CA ALA A 205 9.58 31.58 -25.85
C ALA A 205 9.97 31.64 -27.34
N ALA A 206 9.62 30.63 -28.13
CA ALA A 206 9.83 30.60 -29.57
C ALA A 206 8.91 31.59 -30.31
N ALA A 207 7.64 31.74 -29.89
CA ALA A 207 6.71 32.74 -30.40
C ALA A 207 7.19 34.18 -30.11
N LYS A 208 7.76 34.42 -28.91
CA LYS A 208 8.37 35.72 -28.56
C LYS A 208 9.64 36.04 -29.38
N LYS A 209 10.37 35.01 -29.82
CA LYS A 209 11.52 35.17 -30.75
C LYS A 209 11.09 35.44 -32.18
N THR A 210 9.92 34.96 -32.61
CA THR A 210 9.38 35.22 -33.96
C THR A 210 8.61 36.53 -34.07
N SER A 211 8.08 37.06 -32.97
CA SER A 211 7.45 38.40 -32.93
C SER A 211 8.45 39.56 -32.74
N GLY A 212 9.75 39.29 -32.64
CA GLY A 212 10.81 40.27 -32.40
C GLY A 212 11.75 40.45 -33.59
N ARG A 213 11.28 40.22 -34.82
CA ARG A 213 12.05 40.46 -36.04
C ARG A 213 11.34 41.48 -36.93
N SER A 214 11.30 42.73 -36.45
CA SER A 214 11.35 43.90 -37.32
C SER A 214 12.56 44.73 -36.93
N ASP A 215 13.39 44.97 -37.95
CA ASP A 215 14.36 46.03 -38.13
C ASP A 215 15.81 45.94 -37.60
N SER A 216 16.68 46.16 -38.59
CA SER A 216 18.06 46.69 -38.65
C SER A 216 19.18 46.18 -37.73
N ASP A 217 20.21 45.65 -38.40
CA ASP A 217 21.65 45.82 -38.21
C ASP A 217 22.30 45.60 -36.83
N THR A 218 23.07 44.51 -36.73
CA THR A 218 24.34 44.49 -35.99
C THR A 218 25.17 43.26 -36.40
N GLN A 219 26.09 43.48 -37.34
CA GLN A 219 27.03 42.50 -37.91
C GLN A 219 28.13 42.03 -36.92
N TRP A 220 28.12 42.46 -35.66
CA TRP A 220 29.20 42.16 -34.70
C TRP A 220 28.69 41.99 -33.27
N SER A 221 28.00 40.89 -32.97
CA SER A 221 27.66 40.52 -31.59
C SER A 221 28.23 39.14 -31.26
N ALA A 222 29.22 39.11 -30.37
CA ALA A 222 29.88 37.90 -29.88
C ALA A 222 28.89 37.02 -29.08
N PRO A 223 29.04 35.69 -29.10
CA PRO A 223 28.16 34.81 -28.33
C PRO A 223 28.31 35.07 -26.83
N SER A 224 27.18 35.20 -26.15
CA SER A 224 27.07 35.34 -24.70
C SER A 224 27.88 34.26 -23.98
N ALA A 225 28.75 34.66 -23.07
CA ALA A 225 29.64 33.78 -22.32
C ALA A 225 28.83 32.67 -21.61
N SER A 226 29.05 31.43 -22.03
CA SER A 226 28.58 30.24 -21.32
C SER A 226 29.31 30.15 -19.98
N SER A 227 28.58 29.95 -18.89
CA SER A 227 29.09 29.83 -17.51
C SER A 227 29.83 28.50 -17.24
N LEU A 228 30.60 28.04 -18.23
CA LEU A 228 31.37 26.79 -18.23
C LEU A 228 32.88 27.04 -18.41
N ALA A 229 33.34 28.25 -18.14
CA ALA A 229 34.77 28.52 -18.00
C ALA A 229 35.23 27.90 -16.67
N ARG A 230 35.73 26.66 -16.73
CA ARG A 230 36.64 26.13 -15.69
C ARG A 230 37.72 27.17 -15.50
N SER A 231 37.89 27.72 -14.30
CA SER A 231 39.03 28.58 -14.02
C SER A 231 40.32 27.79 -14.28
N VAL A 232 41.28 28.45 -14.91
CA VAL A 232 42.55 27.85 -15.31
C VAL A 232 43.66 28.62 -14.60
N ALA A 233 44.53 27.91 -13.89
CA ALA A 233 45.69 28.49 -13.19
C ALA A 233 46.96 28.20 -13.99
N SER A 234 47.79 29.22 -14.20
CA SER A 234 49.11 29.06 -14.85
C SER A 234 50.16 28.66 -13.83
N CYS A 235 51.01 27.69 -14.18
CA CYS A 235 52.16 27.30 -13.36
C CYS A 235 53.27 28.36 -13.42
N GLY A 236 53.77 28.80 -12.26
CA GLY A 236 54.83 29.81 -12.18
C GLY A 236 56.20 29.35 -12.67
N SER A 237 56.49 28.04 -12.65
CA SER A 237 57.80 27.50 -13.07
C SER A 237 57.86 27.17 -14.55
N CYS A 238 56.81 26.55 -15.12
CA CYS A 238 56.80 26.10 -16.51
C CYS A 238 55.78 26.81 -17.42
N GLY A 239 54.99 27.75 -16.90
CA GLY A 239 54.04 28.56 -17.67
C GLY A 239 52.81 27.80 -18.21
N ALA A 240 52.73 26.49 -17.98
CA ALA A 240 51.63 25.65 -18.45
C ALA A 240 50.31 25.96 -17.73
N LEU A 241 49.21 25.93 -18.49
CA LEU A 241 47.86 26.19 -18.01
C LEU A 241 47.20 24.90 -17.48
N ASN A 242 46.81 24.87 -16.21
CA ASN A 242 46.16 23.72 -15.56
C ASN A 242 44.74 24.07 -15.07
N ASN A 243 43.87 23.05 -14.94
CA ASN A 243 42.51 23.23 -14.45
C ASN A 243 42.48 23.50 -12.93
N SER A 244 41.54 24.32 -12.45
CA SER A 244 41.42 24.77 -11.04
C SER A 244 40.99 23.71 -10.01
N GLY A 245 41.50 22.48 -10.10
CA GLY A 245 41.19 21.41 -9.16
C GLY A 245 42.33 20.41 -8.94
N THR A 246 43.50 20.64 -9.55
CA THR A 246 44.69 19.79 -9.40
C THR A 246 45.75 20.51 -8.58
N PRO A 247 46.27 19.93 -7.48
CA PRO A 247 47.24 20.59 -6.60
C PRO A 247 48.66 20.67 -7.19
N TYR A 248 48.95 19.93 -8.26
CA TYR A 248 50.23 19.93 -8.95
C TYR A 248 50.06 20.20 -10.45
N CYS A 249 51.12 20.71 -11.07
CA CYS A 249 51.17 20.99 -12.50
C CYS A 249 51.30 19.68 -13.29
N THR A 250 50.38 19.45 -14.23
CA THR A 250 50.37 18.22 -15.04
C THR A 250 51.59 18.10 -15.97
N SER A 251 52.25 19.22 -16.29
CA SER A 251 53.39 19.23 -17.23
C SER A 251 54.75 19.10 -16.53
N CYS A 252 54.91 19.66 -15.33
CA CYS A 252 56.22 19.74 -14.66
C CYS A 252 56.22 19.20 -13.22
N GLY A 253 55.05 18.83 -12.66
CA GLY A 253 54.94 18.20 -11.34
C GLY A 253 55.02 19.16 -10.15
N ASP A 254 55.35 20.44 -10.37
CA ASP A 254 55.43 21.44 -9.31
C ASP A 254 54.05 21.77 -8.70
N PHE A 255 54.05 22.11 -7.42
CA PHE A 255 52.83 22.53 -6.72
C PHE A 255 52.31 23.87 -7.26
N LEU A 256 51.00 23.90 -7.56
CA LEU A 256 50.30 25.12 -7.96
C LEU A 256 49.79 25.79 -6.68
N SER A 257 50.44 26.89 -6.29
CA SER A 257 50.01 27.77 -5.18
C SER A 257 48.93 28.75 -5.62
#